data_AF-A0A3M7A7M4-F1
#
_entry.id   AF-A0A3M7A7M4-F1
#
_cell.length_a   1.000
_cell.length_b   1.000
_cell.length_c   1.000
_cell.angle_alpha   90.00
_cell.angle_beta   90.00
_cell.angle_gamma   90.00
#
_symmetry.space_group_name_H-M   'P 1'
#
loop_
_entity.id
_entity.type
_entity.pdbx_description
1 polymer ?
#
loop_
_entity_poly.entity_id
_entity_poly.type
_entity_poly.pdbx_seq_one_letter_code
_entity_poly.pdbx_strand_id
1 'polypeptide(L)'
;MDALSRLRIQHEFEMLKRLKRCYLPVPIFDDNPIIDNEGIFGYRMEQLFPIDFSNTQAISDDLKTIAKQVHGSGFSHGDLNPSNVMRNGNGSLVLIDPSRSGPLGQEVPHYIPSYQYEGTVFSTTTDEKYLKMYFSAVL
;
A
#
# COMPACT_ATOMS: atom_id res chain seq x y z
N MET A 1 18.01 -6.74 -12.29
CA MET A 1 17.38 -5.79 -11.35
C MET A 1 18.43 -5.43 -10.31
N ASP A 2 18.50 -4.17 -9.87
CA ASP A 2 19.48 -3.75 -8.85
C ASP A 2 19.07 -4.19 -7.43
N ALA A 3 20.01 -4.15 -6.49
CA ALA A 3 19.81 -4.61 -5.12
C ALA A 3 18.74 -3.82 -4.35
N LEU A 4 18.60 -2.52 -4.60
CA LEU A 4 17.60 -1.69 -3.91
C LEU A 4 16.19 -2.06 -4.38
N SER A 5 16.01 -2.26 -5.69
CA SER A 5 14.75 -2.73 -6.26
C SER A 5 14.35 -4.10 -5.69
N ARG A 6 15.30 -5.03 -5.52
CA ARG A 6 15.04 -6.34 -4.86
C ARG A 6 14.56 -6.19 -3.43
N LEU A 7 15.21 -5.33 -2.63
CA LEU A 7 14.80 -5.07 -1.25
C LEU A 7 13.38 -4.53 -1.17
N ARG A 8 12.99 -3.66 -2.11
CA ARG A 8 11.63 -3.11 -2.17
C ARG A 8 10.59 -4.17 -2.52
N ILE A 9 10.84 -5.02 -3.52
CA ILE A 9 9.92 -6.12 -3.86
C ILE A 9 9.79 -7.11 -2.72
N GLN A 10 10.89 -7.46 -2.06
CA GLN A 10 10.89 -8.33 -0.89
C GLN A 10 10.07 -7.73 0.25
N HIS A 11 10.24 -6.43 0.53
CA HIS A 11 9.49 -5.71 1.55
C HIS A 11 8.00 -5.64 1.20
N GLU A 12 7.67 -5.28 -0.03
CA GLU A 12 6.30 -5.22 -0.54
C GLU A 12 5.59 -6.57 -0.39
N PHE A 13 6.23 -7.67 -0.79
CA PHE A 13 5.67 -9.01 -0.66
C PHE A 13 5.41 -9.41 0.80
N GLU A 14 6.34 -9.11 1.70
CA GLU A 14 6.12 -9.37 3.13
C GLU A 14 5.04 -8.46 3.72
N MET A 15 4.93 -7.22 3.27
CA MET A 15 3.86 -6.33 3.68
C MET A 15 2.50 -6.81 3.18
N LEU A 16 2.36 -7.26 1.94
CA LEU A 16 1.13 -7.88 1.44
C LEU A 16 0.67 -9.04 2.34
N LYS A 17 1.59 -9.92 2.75
CA LYS A 17 1.30 -11.02 3.69
C LYS A 17 0.84 -10.53 5.05
N ARG A 18 1.44 -9.47 5.58
CA ARG A 18 1.06 -8.89 6.88
C ARG A 18 -0.31 -8.22 6.83
N LEU A 19 -0.56 -7.40 5.81
CA LEU A 19 -1.85 -6.73 5.62
C LEU A 19 -2.98 -7.75 5.41
N LYS A 20 -2.75 -8.79 4.60
CA LYS A 20 -3.67 -9.94 4.43
C LYS A 20 -4.03 -10.61 5.75
N ARG A 21 -3.06 -10.85 6.64
CA ARG A 21 -3.29 -11.45 7.99
C ARG A 21 -4.12 -10.55 8.91
N CYS A 22 -4.11 -9.24 8.68
CA CYS A 22 -4.93 -8.28 9.39
C CYS A 22 -6.30 -8.04 8.73
N TYR A 23 -6.68 -8.86 7.75
CA TYR A 23 -7.93 -8.73 7.00
C TYR A 23 -8.08 -7.39 6.28
N LEU A 24 -6.96 -6.72 5.96
CA LEU A 24 -6.99 -5.52 5.13
C LEU A 24 -7.23 -5.90 3.66
N PRO A 25 -7.92 -5.03 2.90
CA PRO A 25 -8.29 -5.31 1.52
C PRO A 25 -7.05 -5.21 0.64
N VAL A 26 -6.31 -6.30 0.47
CA VAL A 26 -5.20 -6.43 -0.48
C VAL A 26 -5.58 -7.41 -1.60
N PRO A 27 -4.92 -7.36 -2.76
CA PRO A 27 -5.15 -8.33 -3.83
C PRO A 27 -4.99 -9.77 -3.34
N ILE A 28 -5.69 -10.70 -3.97
CA ILE A 28 -5.34 -12.11 -3.89
C ILE A 28 -3.99 -12.30 -4.60
N PHE A 29 -3.01 -12.87 -3.91
CA PHE A 29 -1.69 -13.15 -4.46
C PHE A 29 -1.22 -14.57 -4.11
N ASP A 30 -0.33 -15.10 -4.94
CA ASP A 30 0.35 -16.37 -4.73
C ASP A 30 1.33 -16.23 -3.57
N ASP A 31 1.14 -17.02 -2.51
CA ASP A 31 2.03 -17.00 -1.35
C ASP A 31 3.43 -17.56 -1.67
N ASN A 32 3.66 -18.06 -2.90
CA ASN A 32 4.96 -18.45 -3.44
C ASN A 32 5.51 -17.34 -4.37
N PRO A 33 6.53 -16.58 -3.93
CA PRO A 33 7.15 -15.56 -4.76
C PRO A 33 7.99 -16.18 -5.89
N ILE A 34 8.30 -15.39 -6.90
CA ILE A 34 9.22 -15.75 -7.98
C ILE A 34 10.65 -15.43 -7.50
N ILE A 35 11.51 -16.45 -7.49
CA ILE A 35 12.85 -16.40 -6.90
C ILE A 35 13.90 -16.79 -7.96
N ASP A 36 15.05 -16.12 -7.95
CA ASP A 36 16.27 -16.51 -8.68
C ASP A 36 17.45 -16.69 -7.70
N ASN A 37 18.68 -16.81 -8.21
CA ASN A 37 19.88 -16.99 -7.39
C ASN A 37 20.18 -15.79 -6.45
N GLU A 38 19.54 -14.64 -6.67
CA GLU A 38 19.70 -13.41 -5.88
C GLU A 38 18.50 -13.14 -4.95
N GLY A 39 17.49 -14.02 -4.93
CA GLY A 39 16.32 -13.93 -4.05
C GLY A 39 15.02 -13.58 -4.78
N ILE A 40 14.05 -13.01 -4.05
CA ILE A 40 12.76 -12.62 -4.62
C ILE A 40 12.96 -11.52 -5.66
N PHE A 41 12.34 -11.70 -6.83
CA PHE A 41 12.30 -10.67 -7.87
C PHE A 41 10.91 -10.35 -8.39
N GLY A 42 9.89 -11.04 -7.87
CA GLY A 42 8.50 -10.76 -8.21
C GLY A 42 7.56 -11.72 -7.50
N TYR A 43 6.27 -11.54 -7.73
CA TYR A 43 5.22 -12.40 -7.24
C TYR A 43 4.02 -12.31 -8.21
N ARG A 44 3.06 -13.23 -8.09
CA ARG A 44 1.85 -13.24 -8.91
C ARG A 44 0.66 -12.79 -8.08
N MET A 45 -0.24 -12.04 -8.69
CA MET A 45 -1.48 -11.61 -8.08
C MET A 45 -2.62 -11.65 -9.09
N GLU A 46 -3.84 -11.57 -8.57
CA GLU A 46 -5.04 -11.46 -9.39
C GLU A 46 -4.98 -10.24 -10.32
N GLN A 47 -5.72 -10.32 -11.42
CA GLN A 47 -5.89 -9.18 -12.30
C GLN A 47 -6.71 -8.09 -11.59
N LEU A 48 -6.22 -6.87 -11.65
CA LEU A 48 -6.87 -5.69 -11.08
C LEU A 48 -7.37 -4.74 -12.17
N PHE A 49 -8.34 -3.93 -11.81
CA PHE A 49 -9.01 -2.98 -12.69
C PHE A 49 -8.89 -1.56 -12.14
N PRO A 50 -8.72 -0.55 -13.00
CA PRO A 50 -8.66 0.83 -12.56
C PRO A 50 -9.96 1.26 -11.88
N ILE A 51 -9.84 2.22 -10.97
CA ILE A 51 -11.00 2.87 -10.36
C ILE A 51 -11.67 3.78 -11.39
N ASP A 52 -13.00 3.74 -11.47
CA ASP A 52 -13.78 4.77 -12.15
C ASP A 52 -13.94 5.99 -11.23
N PHE A 53 -13.40 7.13 -11.66
CA PHE A 53 -13.43 8.40 -10.95
C PHE A 53 -14.66 9.26 -11.31
N SER A 54 -15.63 8.74 -12.05
CA SER A 54 -16.88 9.42 -12.37
C SER A 54 -17.66 9.85 -11.11
N ASN A 55 -17.51 9.12 -10.00
CA ASN A 55 -18.08 9.45 -8.69
C ASN A 55 -16.98 9.68 -7.64
N THR A 56 -16.38 10.86 -7.68
CA THR A 56 -15.26 11.25 -6.80
C THR A 56 -15.62 11.22 -5.30
N GLN A 57 -16.88 11.49 -4.95
CA GLN A 57 -17.34 11.45 -3.56
C GLN A 57 -17.32 10.02 -3.00
N ALA A 58 -17.87 9.05 -3.74
CA ALA A 58 -17.86 7.64 -3.32
C ALA A 58 -16.43 7.12 -3.13
N ILE A 59 -15.53 7.42 -4.07
CA ILE A 59 -14.11 7.06 -3.96
C ILE A 59 -13.45 7.72 -2.75
N SER A 60 -13.81 8.97 -2.44
CA SER A 60 -13.26 9.67 -1.28
C SER A 60 -13.69 9.02 0.04
N ASP A 61 -14.94 8.57 0.14
CA ASP A 61 -15.46 7.92 1.35
C ASP A 61 -14.90 6.49 1.51
N ASP A 62 -14.72 5.78 0.40
CA ASP A 62 -14.02 4.50 0.38
C ASP A 62 -12.56 4.64 0.85
N LEU A 63 -11.83 5.65 0.35
CA LEU A 63 -10.44 5.91 0.74
C LEU A 63 -10.32 6.25 2.23
N LYS A 64 -11.23 7.06 2.79
CA LYS A 64 -11.27 7.34 4.23
C LYS A 64 -11.51 6.07 5.05
N THR A 65 -12.39 5.19 4.56
CA THR A 65 -12.70 3.92 5.22
C THR A 65 -11.48 3.00 5.23
N ILE A 66 -10.80 2.86 4.09
CA ILE A 66 -9.57 2.08 3.96
C ILE A 66 -8.47 2.64 4.87
N ALA A 67 -8.25 3.96 4.87
CA ALA A 67 -7.27 4.62 5.73
C ALA A 67 -7.50 4.28 7.21
N LYS A 68 -8.75 4.40 7.67
CA LYS A 68 -9.15 4.07 9.03
C LYS A 68 -8.89 2.59 9.36
N GLN A 69 -9.14 1.67 8.42
CA GLN A 69 -8.86 0.24 8.61
C GLN A 69 -7.35 -0.03 8.73
N VAL A 70 -6.53 0.55 7.84
CA VAL A 70 -5.07 0.41 7.84
C VAL A 70 -4.49 0.92 9.16
N HIS A 71 -4.84 2.14 9.55
CA HIS A 71 -4.36 2.77 10.77
C HIS A 71 -4.87 2.03 12.02
N GLY A 72 -6.14 1.63 12.03
CA GLY A 72 -6.73 0.84 13.11
C GLY A 72 -6.11 -0.55 13.27
N SER A 73 -5.48 -1.08 12.23
CA SER A 73 -4.74 -2.35 12.26
C SER A 73 -3.27 -2.18 12.69
N GLY A 74 -2.83 -0.96 13.00
CA GLY A 74 -1.47 -0.67 13.44
C GLY A 74 -0.45 -0.47 12.32
N PHE A 75 -0.90 -0.14 11.11
CA PHE A 75 -0.04 0.10 9.94
C PHE A 75 -0.18 1.51 9.39
N SER A 76 0.86 1.95 8.67
CA SER A 76 0.81 3.05 7.70
C SER A 76 0.99 2.45 6.31
N HIS A 77 0.27 2.95 5.30
CA HIS A 77 0.55 2.57 3.91
C HIS A 77 1.81 3.27 3.39
N GLY A 78 2.05 4.51 3.83
CA GLY A 78 3.18 5.33 3.42
C GLY A 78 3.09 5.92 2.02
N ASP A 79 2.03 5.63 1.28
CA ASP A 79 1.73 6.21 -0.05
C ASP A 79 0.22 6.09 -0.35
N LEU A 80 -0.62 6.36 0.65
CA LEU A 80 -2.07 6.16 0.51
C LEU A 80 -2.70 7.26 -0.36
N ASN A 81 -2.89 6.94 -1.64
CA ASN A 81 -3.52 7.80 -2.62
C ASN A 81 -4.28 6.94 -3.65
N PRO A 82 -5.18 7.51 -4.47
CA PRO A 82 -6.02 6.72 -5.37
C PRO A 82 -5.28 5.89 -6.42
N SER A 83 -4.03 6.23 -6.77
CA SER A 83 -3.23 5.41 -7.70
C SER A 83 -2.77 4.09 -7.08
N ASN A 84 -2.74 4.01 -5.75
CA ASN A 84 -2.40 2.80 -4.99
C ASN A 84 -3.65 2.05 -4.50
N VAL A 85 -4.80 2.30 -5.14
CA VAL A 85 -6.03 1.56 -4.91
C VAL A 85 -6.61 1.14 -6.26
N MET A 86 -7.03 -0.12 -6.36
CA MET A 86 -7.63 -0.68 -7.58
C MET A 86 -8.86 -1.52 -7.22
N ARG A 87 -9.62 -1.97 -8.22
CA ARG A 87 -10.69 -2.95 -8.03
C ARG A 87 -10.20 -4.37 -8.34
N ASN A 88 -10.62 -5.34 -7.53
CA ASN A 88 -10.45 -6.75 -7.85
C ASN A 88 -11.58 -7.27 -8.77
N GLY A 89 -11.53 -8.56 -9.14
CA GLY A 89 -12.53 -9.18 -10.03
C GLY A 89 -13.97 -9.16 -9.49
N ASN A 90 -14.16 -8.98 -8.18
CA ASN A 90 -15.48 -8.85 -7.54
C ASN A 90 -15.93 -7.38 -7.45
N GLY A 91 -15.16 -6.44 -7.99
CA GLY A 91 -15.44 -5.02 -7.93
C GLY A 91 -15.12 -4.35 -6.59
N SER A 92 -14.56 -5.06 -5.61
CA SER A 92 -14.14 -4.47 -4.33
C SER A 92 -12.83 -3.71 -4.47
N LEU A 93 -12.66 -2.62 -3.72
CA LEU A 93 -11.41 -1.88 -3.68
C LEU A 93 -10.36 -2.64 -2.88
N VAL A 94 -9.12 -2.63 -3.38
CA VAL A 94 -7.95 -3.25 -2.75
C VAL A 94 -6.76 -2.29 -2.81
N LEU A 95 -5.96 -2.31 -1.74
CA LEU A 95 -4.70 -1.60 -1.57
C LEU A 95 -3.59 -2.32 -2.33
N ILE A 96 -2.87 -1.59 -3.18
CA ILE A 96 -1.73 -2.10 -3.93
C ILE A 96 -0.45 -1.35 -3.55
N ASP A 97 0.70 -1.89 -3.96
CA ASP A 97 2.02 -1.30 -3.74
C ASP A 97 2.28 -0.89 -2.27
N PRO A 98 2.28 -1.84 -1.32
CA PRO A 98 2.68 -1.58 0.05
C PRO A 98 4.21 -1.51 0.21
N SER A 99 4.98 -1.15 -0.83
CA SER A 99 6.45 -1.04 -0.79
C SER A 99 6.94 0.03 0.19
N ARG A 100 6.05 0.96 0.59
CA ARG A 100 6.29 1.99 1.61
C ARG A 100 5.48 1.76 2.89
N SER A 101 4.79 0.63 2.99
CA SER A 101 3.98 0.32 4.15
C SER A 101 4.85 -0.18 5.30
N GLY A 102 4.42 0.06 6.53
CA GLY A 102 5.08 -0.47 7.70
C GLY A 102 4.27 -0.31 8.98
N PRO A 103 4.67 -0.98 10.06
CA PRO A 103 3.97 -0.92 11.33
C PRO A 103 4.22 0.42 12.01
N LEU A 104 3.16 1.01 12.57
CA LEU A 104 3.25 2.31 13.22
C LEU A 104 4.30 2.30 14.34
N GLY A 105 5.13 3.35 14.38
CA GLY A 105 6.19 3.53 15.37
C GLY A 105 7.47 2.70 15.11
N GLN A 106 7.50 1.82 14.11
CA GLN A 106 8.74 1.16 13.70
C GLN A 106 9.58 2.08 12.83
N GLU A 107 10.90 1.93 12.93
CA GLU A 107 11.86 2.67 12.11
C GLU A 107 11.67 2.35 10.62
N VAL A 108 11.70 3.39 9.79
CA VAL A 108 11.63 3.28 8.33
C VAL A 108 12.96 2.72 7.84
N PRO A 109 12.99 1.54 7.18
CA PRO A 109 14.22 0.98 6.66
C PRO A 109 14.89 1.88 5.62
N HIS A 110 16.22 1.87 5.57
CA HIS A 110 17.02 2.72 4.67
C HIS A 110 16.71 2.56 3.17
N TYR A 111 16.10 1.46 2.75
CA TYR A 111 15.69 1.21 1.36
C TYR A 111 14.32 1.82 1.00
N ILE A 112 13.57 2.31 1.98
CA ILE A 112 12.33 3.06 1.81
C ILE A 112 12.65 4.56 1.84
N PRO A 113 12.02 5.40 1.00
CA PRO A 113 12.29 6.83 0.97
C PRO A 113 11.85 7.53 2.27
N SER A 114 12.73 7.63 3.27
CA SER A 114 12.38 8.15 4.60
C SER A 114 11.98 9.63 4.61
N TYR A 115 12.42 10.42 3.62
CA TYR A 115 12.12 11.86 3.52
C TYR A 115 10.62 12.19 3.39
N GLN A 116 9.77 11.21 3.06
CA GLN A 116 8.33 11.41 2.95
C GLN A 116 7.59 11.34 4.29
N TYR A 117 8.25 10.84 5.34
CA TYR A 117 7.72 10.77 6.70
C TYR A 117 8.19 11.98 7.49
N GLU A 118 7.37 12.45 8.43
CA GLU A 118 7.71 13.58 9.32
C GLU A 118 8.75 13.21 10.39
N GLY A 119 9.27 11.99 10.36
CA GLY A 119 10.31 11.47 11.25
C GLY A 119 10.97 10.22 10.66
N THR A 120 11.65 9.45 11.50
CA THR A 120 12.34 8.21 11.09
C THR A 120 11.48 6.96 11.27
N VAL A 121 10.20 7.10 11.64
CA VAL A 121 9.28 5.99 11.90
C VAL A 121 8.05 6.06 11.01
N PHE A 122 7.43 4.92 10.75
CA PHE A 122 6.13 4.88 10.08
C PHE A 122 5.06 5.56 10.94
N SER A 123 4.31 6.48 10.34
CA SER A 123 3.22 7.22 11.00
C SER A 123 2.00 7.34 10.08
N THR A 124 0.84 7.66 10.67
CA THR A 124 -0.38 7.94 9.90
C THR A 124 -0.30 9.27 9.16
N THR A 125 0.55 10.20 9.61
CA THR A 125 0.62 11.56 9.08
C THR A 125 0.93 11.61 7.59
N THR A 126 1.78 10.71 7.09
CA THR A 126 2.08 10.62 5.66
C THR A 126 0.85 10.23 4.83
N ASP A 127 0.08 9.26 5.29
CA ASP A 127 -1.17 8.86 4.62
C ASP A 127 -2.21 9.97 4.67
N GLU A 128 -2.39 10.60 5.82
CA GLU A 128 -3.30 11.73 6.01
C GLU A 128 -2.94 12.91 5.09
N LYS A 129 -1.64 13.20 4.92
CA LYS A 129 -1.14 14.21 4.01
C LYS A 129 -1.50 13.90 2.55
N TYR A 130 -1.24 12.68 2.09
CA TYR A 130 -1.56 12.28 0.72
C TYR A 130 -3.06 12.30 0.44
N LEU A 131 -3.87 11.80 1.38
CA LEU A 131 -5.33 11.87 1.28
C LEU A 131 -5.84 13.31 1.27
N LYS A 132 -5.30 14.19 2.12
CA LYS A 132 -5.66 15.61 2.14
C LYS A 132 -5.32 16.28 0.80
N MET A 133 -4.15 15.99 0.22
CA MET A 133 -3.76 16.50 -1.09
C MET A 133 -4.75 16.07 -2.18
N TYR A 134 -5.14 14.79 -2.17
CA TYR A 134 -6.15 14.28 -3.10
C TYR A 134 -7.50 14.95 -2.90
N PHE A 135 -8.04 14.97 -1.67
CA PHE A 135 -9.34 15.56 -1.39
C PHE A 135 -9.40 17.06 -1.71
N SER A 136 -8.31 17.80 -1.54
CA SER A 136 -8.24 19.22 -1.91
C SER A 136 -8.24 19.46 -3.43
N ALA A 137 -7.95 18.43 -4.23
CA ALA A 137 -7.90 18.54 -5.68
C ALA A 137 -9.23 18.12 -6.36
N VAL A 138 -10.09 17.39 -5.64
CA VAL A 138 -11.32 16.79 -6.21
C VAL A 138 -12.62 17.25 -5.57
N LEU A 139 -12.55 17.99 -4.45
CA LEU A 139 -13.67 18.67 -3.77
C LEU A 139 -13.55 20.18 -3.93
#